data_AF-A0A382M8J1-F1
#
_entry.id   AF-A0A382M8J1-F1
#
_cell.length_a   1.000
_cell.length_b   1.000
_cell.length_c   1.000
_cell.angle_alpha   90.00
_cell.angle_beta   90.00
_cell.angle_gamma   90.00
#
_symmetry.space_group_name_H-M   'P 1'
#
loop_
_entity.id
_entity.type
_entity.pdbx_description
1 polymer ?
#
loop_
_entity_poly.entity_id
_entity_poly.type
_entity_poly.pdbx_seq_one_letter_code
_entity_poly.pdbx_strand_id
1 'polypeptide(L)'
;MQGLETFLSQFGVPETLATNRLFQAAVVVVLSILAAKIADWVISRMITRWARNTVTDLDDRILEMLHRPLFLFVLLGGLALAADLLQLEGGLQKITFGVLGTIAVFTAFSLVMRVSRLALETLGQHGDRSRFFDERTLPLFRNLSNVMLLGVAAYFLFLVWGLDVTAWLASAGIIGIAVGFGAQDTVANFFA
;
A
#
# COMPACT_ATOMS: atom_id res chain seq x y z
N MET A 1 -0.49 14.25 25.02
CA MET A 1 -1.18 13.85 26.26
C MET A 1 -2.16 14.95 26.69
N GLN A 2 -1.69 16.15 27.06
CA GLN A 2 -2.56 17.25 27.51
C GLN A 2 -3.64 17.68 26.49
N GLY A 3 -3.32 17.77 25.20
CA GLY A 3 -4.27 18.31 24.20
C GLY A 3 -5.54 17.49 23.98
N LEU A 4 -5.49 16.15 24.12
CA LEU A 4 -6.65 15.29 23.90
C LEU A 4 -7.55 15.26 25.15
N GLU A 5 -6.94 15.31 26.34
CA GLU A 5 -7.64 15.47 27.61
C GLU A 5 -8.39 16.81 27.67
N THR A 6 -7.73 17.91 27.25
CA THR A 6 -8.36 19.25 27.20
C THR A 6 -9.51 19.31 26.18
N PHE A 7 -9.38 18.62 25.05
CA PHE A 7 -10.43 18.57 24.03
C PHE A 7 -11.66 17.76 24.48
N LEU A 8 -11.43 16.62 25.17
CA LEU A 8 -12.52 15.80 25.71
C LEU A 8 -13.24 16.45 26.88
N SER A 9 -12.52 17.15 27.77
CA SER A 9 -13.12 17.91 28.87
C SER A 9 -13.93 19.12 28.36
N GLN A 10 -13.48 19.76 27.28
CA GLN A 10 -14.23 20.84 26.61
C GLN A 10 -15.56 20.34 26.01
N PHE A 11 -15.66 19.06 25.63
CA PHE A 11 -16.88 18.42 25.15
C PHE A 11 -17.75 17.80 26.28
N GLY A 12 -17.41 18.04 27.55
CA GLY A 12 -18.22 17.61 28.70
C GLY A 12 -18.01 16.15 29.12
N VAL A 13 -16.93 15.51 28.68
CA VAL A 13 -16.56 14.18 29.16
C VAL A 13 -16.01 14.29 30.59
N PRO A 14 -16.52 13.54 31.57
CA PRO A 14 -15.98 13.53 32.94
C PRO A 14 -14.48 13.23 32.94
N GLU A 15 -13.69 13.98 33.70
CA GLU A 15 -12.22 13.82 33.74
C GLU A 15 -11.79 12.39 34.08
N THR A 16 -12.55 11.68 34.90
CA THR A 16 -12.32 10.26 35.25
C THR A 16 -12.40 9.32 34.05
N LEU A 17 -13.22 9.63 33.04
CA LEU A 17 -13.31 8.90 31.78
C LEU A 17 -12.28 9.39 30.77
N ALA A 18 -11.98 10.69 30.77
CA ALA A 18 -10.97 11.28 29.88
C ALA A 18 -9.55 10.75 30.20
N THR A 19 -9.23 10.43 31.45
CA THR A 19 -7.93 9.84 31.85
C THR A 19 -7.85 8.33 31.57
N ASN A 20 -8.97 7.64 31.32
CA ASN A 20 -8.96 6.20 31.11
C ASN A 20 -8.42 5.84 29.71
N ARG A 21 -7.25 5.17 29.67
CA ARG A 21 -6.56 4.78 28.43
C ARG A 21 -7.44 3.98 27.47
N LEU A 22 -8.30 3.10 28.00
CA LEU A 22 -9.24 2.31 27.18
C LEU A 22 -10.28 3.19 26.48
N PHE A 23 -10.76 4.23 27.18
CA PHE A 23 -11.72 5.17 26.61
C PHE A 23 -11.06 6.04 25.52
N GLN A 24 -9.83 6.52 25.75
CA GLN A 24 -9.08 7.26 24.73
C GLN A 24 -8.83 6.44 23.48
N ALA A 25 -8.43 5.16 23.62
CA ALA A 25 -8.25 4.28 22.46
C ALA A 25 -9.56 4.01 21.73
N ALA A 26 -10.67 3.79 22.44
CA ALA A 26 -11.99 3.65 21.83
C ALA A 26 -12.37 4.91 21.03
N VAL A 27 -12.13 6.10 21.58
CA VAL A 27 -12.36 7.37 20.89
C VAL A 27 -11.49 7.48 19.65
N VAL A 28 -10.20 7.14 19.72
CA VAL A 28 -9.31 7.18 18.54
C VAL A 28 -9.73 6.16 17.48
N VAL A 29 -10.17 4.97 17.86
CA VAL A 29 -10.73 4.00 16.91
C VAL A 29 -11.97 4.56 16.22
N VAL A 30 -12.89 5.16 16.97
CA VAL A 30 -14.09 5.80 16.41
C VAL A 30 -13.72 6.96 15.49
N LEU A 31 -12.81 7.84 15.92
CA LEU A 31 -12.30 8.93 15.10
C LEU A 31 -11.58 8.44 13.85
N SER A 32 -10.87 7.31 13.95
CA SER A 32 -10.18 6.67 12.81
C SER A 32 -11.18 6.10 11.81
N ILE A 33 -12.25 5.45 12.28
CA ILE A 33 -13.34 4.97 11.42
C ILE A 33 -14.05 6.15 10.75
N LEU A 34 -14.31 7.23 11.50
CA LEU A 34 -14.90 8.45 10.96
C LEU A 34 -13.97 9.09 9.92
N ALA A 35 -12.67 9.21 10.22
CA ALA A 35 -11.67 9.74 9.30
C ALA A 35 -11.53 8.85 8.06
N ALA A 36 -11.56 7.52 8.20
CA ALA A 36 -11.57 6.58 7.08
C ALA A 36 -12.81 6.75 6.21
N LYS A 37 -14.00 6.90 6.82
CA LYS A 37 -15.25 7.20 6.09
C LYS A 37 -15.21 8.57 5.41
N ILE A 38 -14.66 9.59 6.06
CA ILE A 38 -14.52 10.92 5.48
C ILE A 38 -13.53 10.88 4.33
N ALA A 39 -12.38 10.24 4.50
CA ALA A 39 -11.40 10.06 3.45
C ALA A 39 -12.06 9.34 2.27
N ASP A 40 -12.79 8.25 2.52
CA ASP A 40 -13.51 7.52 1.49
C ASP A 40 -14.56 8.40 0.76
N TRP A 41 -15.31 9.20 1.50
CA TRP A 41 -16.29 10.14 0.95
C TRP A 41 -15.63 11.29 0.17
N VAL A 42 -14.53 11.85 0.66
CA VAL A 42 -13.78 12.93 -0.01
C VAL A 42 -13.13 12.39 -1.28
N ILE A 43 -12.47 11.22 -1.18
CA ILE A 43 -11.83 10.53 -2.29
C ILE A 43 -12.89 10.26 -3.36
N SER A 44 -13.97 9.55 -3.04
CA SER A 44 -15.05 9.26 -4.00
C SER A 44 -15.68 10.53 -4.61
N ARG A 45 -15.82 11.62 -3.84
CA ARG A 45 -16.42 12.89 -4.31
C ARG A 45 -15.47 13.77 -5.13
N MET A 46 -14.17 13.76 -4.82
CA MET A 46 -13.14 14.47 -5.58
C MET A 46 -12.89 13.74 -6.91
N ILE A 47 -12.88 12.41 -6.85
CA ILE A 47 -12.77 11.52 -8.00
C ILE A 47 -13.93 11.70 -8.97
N THR A 48 -15.18 11.65 -8.51
CA THR A 48 -16.35 11.85 -9.38
C THR A 48 -16.42 13.26 -9.99
N ARG A 49 -15.80 14.26 -9.36
CA ARG A 49 -15.65 15.60 -9.94
C ARG A 49 -14.60 15.65 -11.04
N TRP A 50 -13.50 14.92 -10.89
CA TRP A 50 -12.44 14.86 -11.90
C TRP A 50 -12.80 13.94 -13.07
N ALA A 51 -13.43 12.79 -12.81
CA ALA A 51 -13.93 11.85 -13.81
C ALA A 51 -15.00 12.45 -14.73
N ARG A 52 -15.73 13.49 -14.29
CA ARG A 52 -16.66 14.24 -15.18
C ARG A 52 -15.96 15.13 -16.21
N ASN A 53 -14.67 15.42 -16.01
CA ASN A 53 -13.88 16.27 -16.90
C ASN A 53 -12.86 15.49 -17.74
N THR A 54 -12.73 14.18 -17.55
CA THR A 54 -11.90 13.29 -18.39
C THR A 54 -12.77 12.31 -19.19
N VAL A 55 -12.31 11.95 -20.40
CA VAL A 55 -13.06 11.15 -21.39
C VAL A 55 -12.56 9.69 -21.44
N THR A 56 -11.69 9.27 -20.52
CA THR A 56 -10.90 8.04 -20.65
C THR A 56 -11.29 6.94 -19.67
N ASP A 57 -11.74 5.78 -20.17
CA ASP A 57 -12.09 4.55 -19.42
C ASP A 57 -11.00 4.05 -18.46
N LEU A 58 -9.73 4.44 -18.68
CA LEU A 58 -8.60 4.06 -17.85
C LEU A 58 -8.65 4.74 -16.47
N ASP A 59 -9.08 5.99 -16.42
CA ASP A 59 -9.14 6.75 -15.17
C ASP A 59 -10.15 6.08 -14.22
N ASP A 60 -11.34 5.76 -14.72
CA ASP A 60 -12.39 5.09 -13.94
C ASP A 60 -11.92 3.74 -13.36
N ARG A 61 -11.19 2.95 -14.14
CA ARG A 61 -10.62 1.66 -13.67
C ARG A 61 -9.57 1.86 -12.60
N ILE A 62 -8.66 2.82 -12.76
CA ILE A 62 -7.63 3.13 -11.75
C ILE A 62 -8.29 3.56 -10.44
N LEU A 63 -9.34 4.39 -10.54
CA LEU A 63 -10.08 4.92 -9.41
C LEU A 63 -10.82 3.82 -8.63
N GLU A 64 -11.48 2.89 -9.33
CA GLU A 64 -12.10 1.72 -8.72
C GLU A 64 -11.07 0.83 -8.01
N MET A 65 -9.87 0.69 -8.59
CA MET A 65 -8.77 -0.03 -7.96
C MET A 65 -8.24 0.65 -6.70
N LEU A 66 -8.24 1.99 -6.63
CA LEU A 66 -7.64 2.76 -5.54
C LEU A 66 -8.57 2.96 -4.34
N HIS A 67 -9.89 2.97 -4.57
CA HIS A 67 -10.90 3.23 -3.53
C HIS A 67 -10.76 2.28 -2.31
N ARG A 68 -10.73 0.96 -2.54
CA ARG A 68 -10.64 -0.01 -1.43
C ARG A 68 -9.30 0.04 -0.68
N PRO A 69 -8.12 0.06 -1.36
CA PRO A 69 -6.83 0.19 -0.69
C PRO A 69 -6.70 1.48 0.12
N LEU A 70 -7.17 2.61 -0.40
CA LEU A 70 -7.10 3.89 0.31
C LEU A 70 -7.88 3.86 1.62
N PHE A 71 -9.11 3.33 1.60
CA PHE A 71 -9.88 3.12 2.83
C PHE A 71 -9.10 2.26 3.84
N LEU A 72 -8.52 1.16 3.39
CA LEU A 72 -7.75 0.26 4.25
C LEU A 72 -6.50 0.94 4.82
N PHE A 73 -5.75 1.72 4.03
CA PHE A 73 -4.58 2.43 4.55
C PHE A 73 -4.95 3.45 5.63
N VAL A 74 -6.04 4.21 5.43
CA VAL A 74 -6.51 5.17 6.43
C VAL A 74 -6.98 4.45 7.69
N LEU A 75 -7.74 3.36 7.54
CA LEU A 75 -8.20 2.55 8.67
C LEU A 75 -7.02 1.95 9.45
N LEU A 76 -6.06 1.33 8.77
CA LEU A 76 -4.88 0.71 9.38
C LEU A 76 -3.99 1.75 10.06
N GLY A 77 -3.81 2.93 9.45
CA GLY A 77 -3.08 4.05 10.07
C GLY A 77 -3.75 4.52 11.37
N GLY A 78 -5.08 4.66 11.35
CA GLY A 78 -5.85 4.99 12.55
C GLY A 78 -5.78 3.92 13.66
N LEU A 79 -5.84 2.65 13.29
CA LEU A 79 -5.63 1.54 14.23
C LEU A 79 -4.21 1.52 14.81
N ALA A 80 -3.20 1.83 14.00
CA ALA A 80 -1.81 1.95 14.47
C ALA A 80 -1.65 3.09 15.47
N LEU A 81 -2.28 4.25 15.21
CA LEU A 81 -2.30 5.37 16.16
C LEU A 81 -3.04 5.01 17.46
N ALA A 82 -4.15 4.28 17.38
CA ALA A 82 -4.87 3.80 18.57
C ALA A 82 -4.01 2.83 19.38
N ALA A 83 -3.29 1.92 18.71
CA ALA A 83 -2.37 0.97 19.34
C ALA A 83 -1.18 1.68 20.02
N ASP A 84 -0.64 2.73 19.39
CA ASP A 84 0.42 3.57 19.97
C ASP A 84 -0.07 4.32 21.20
N LEU A 85 -1.29 4.88 21.14
CA LEU A 85 -1.90 5.60 22.25
C LEU A 85 -2.17 4.70 23.46
N LEU A 86 -2.53 3.44 23.20
CA LEU A 86 -2.74 2.44 24.24
C LEU A 86 -1.42 2.05 24.94
N GLN A 87 -0.27 2.50 24.43
CA GLN A 87 1.08 2.18 24.92
C GLN A 87 1.22 0.68 25.12
N LEU A 88 0.87 -0.10 24.09
CA LEU A 88 1.10 -1.53 24.12
C LEU A 88 2.60 -1.76 24.34
N GLU A 89 2.94 -2.60 25.32
CA GLU A 89 4.33 -2.92 25.65
C GLU A 89 4.68 -4.36 25.25
N GLY A 90 5.97 -4.58 24.96
CA GLY A 90 6.54 -5.90 24.74
C GLY A 90 6.00 -6.62 23.50
N GLY A 91 5.58 -7.89 23.67
CA GLY A 91 5.14 -8.75 22.57
C GLY A 91 3.83 -8.28 21.92
N LEU A 92 2.92 -7.68 22.69
CA LEU A 92 1.63 -7.21 22.19
C LEU A 92 1.81 -6.07 21.19
N GLN A 93 2.75 -5.16 21.44
CA GLN A 93 3.10 -4.09 20.50
C GLN A 93 3.61 -4.69 19.19
N LYS A 94 4.65 -5.55 19.27
CA LYS A 94 5.25 -6.17 18.08
C LYS A 94 4.24 -6.93 17.23
N ILE A 95 3.36 -7.72 17.86
CA ILE A 95 2.33 -8.47 17.15
C ILE A 95 1.30 -7.54 16.53
N THR A 96 0.84 -6.51 17.26
CA THR A 96 -0.18 -5.58 16.75
C THR A 96 0.33 -4.81 15.53
N PHE A 97 1.49 -4.16 15.64
CA PHE A 97 2.09 -3.42 14.53
C PHE A 97 2.53 -4.35 13.39
N GLY A 98 3.02 -5.55 13.71
CA GLY A 98 3.35 -6.57 12.73
C GLY A 98 2.15 -7.03 11.90
N VAL A 99 1.01 -7.29 12.55
CA VAL A 99 -0.25 -7.67 11.88
C VAL A 99 -0.79 -6.51 11.04
N LEU A 100 -0.88 -5.30 11.61
CA LEU A 100 -1.35 -4.11 10.88
C LEU A 100 -0.49 -3.83 9.65
N GLY A 101 0.84 -3.87 9.80
CA GLY A 101 1.78 -3.68 8.71
C GLY A 101 1.69 -4.80 7.67
N THR A 102 1.48 -6.05 8.08
CA THR A 102 1.30 -7.18 7.16
C THR A 102 0.05 -6.96 6.28
N ILE A 103 -1.07 -6.56 6.88
CA ILE A 103 -2.30 -6.24 6.13
C ILE A 103 -2.05 -5.08 5.16
N ALA A 104 -1.31 -4.04 5.59
CA ALA A 104 -0.95 -2.91 4.74
C ALA A 104 -0.09 -3.35 3.53
N VAL A 105 0.92 -4.20 3.75
CA VAL A 105 1.79 -4.75 2.69
C VAL A 105 0.98 -5.58 1.70
N PHE A 106 0.11 -6.48 2.17
CA PHE A 106 -0.75 -7.27 1.28
C PHE A 106 -1.73 -6.39 0.48
N THR A 107 -2.27 -5.35 1.09
CA THR A 107 -3.15 -4.38 0.43
C THR A 107 -2.39 -3.62 -0.67
N ALA A 108 -1.18 -3.14 -0.37
CA ALA A 108 -0.30 -2.48 -1.33
C ALA A 108 0.06 -3.42 -2.48
N PHE A 109 0.48 -4.64 -2.16
CA PHE A 109 0.85 -5.65 -3.15
C PHE A 109 -0.31 -5.98 -4.10
N SER A 110 -1.52 -6.17 -3.57
CA SER A 110 -2.71 -6.41 -4.40
C SER A 110 -3.01 -5.24 -5.34
N LEU A 111 -2.90 -4.01 -4.83
CA LEU A 111 -3.09 -2.79 -5.64
C LEU A 111 -2.06 -2.71 -6.77
N VAL A 112 -0.77 -2.84 -6.46
CA VAL A 112 0.30 -2.72 -7.45
C VAL A 112 0.23 -3.83 -8.50
N MET A 113 -0.14 -5.06 -8.11
CA MET A 113 -0.38 -6.13 -9.09
C MET A 113 -1.52 -5.81 -10.06
N ARG A 114 -2.63 -5.22 -9.57
CA ARG A 114 -3.75 -4.82 -10.43
C ARG A 114 -3.35 -3.70 -11.39
N VAL A 115 -2.63 -2.69 -10.89
CA VAL A 115 -2.11 -1.58 -11.70
C VAL A 115 -1.12 -2.09 -12.74
N SER A 116 -0.21 -3.00 -12.37
CA SER A 116 0.75 -3.62 -13.29
C SER A 116 0.05 -4.37 -14.43
N ARG A 117 -1.02 -5.12 -14.12
CA ARG A 117 -1.83 -5.80 -15.14
C ARG A 117 -2.54 -4.81 -16.07
N LEU A 118 -3.16 -3.77 -15.51
CA LEU A 118 -3.85 -2.74 -16.29
C LEU A 118 -2.89 -1.99 -17.22
N ALA A 119 -1.68 -1.66 -16.72
CA ALA A 119 -0.64 -1.03 -17.53
C ALA A 119 -0.22 -1.91 -18.70
N LEU A 120 0.03 -3.21 -18.45
CA LEU A 120 0.38 -4.16 -19.50
C LEU A 120 -0.75 -4.34 -20.53
N GLU A 121 -2.01 -4.41 -20.08
CA GLU A 121 -3.17 -4.54 -20.97
C GLU A 121 -3.37 -3.30 -21.84
N THR A 122 -3.19 -2.10 -21.27
CA THR A 122 -3.31 -0.84 -22.00
C THR A 122 -2.23 -0.70 -23.08
N LEU A 123 -1.00 -1.11 -22.75
CA LEU A 123 0.13 -1.12 -23.68
C LEU A 123 -0.08 -2.12 -24.83
N GLY A 124 -0.68 -3.30 -24.54
CA GLY A 124 -1.01 -4.29 -25.57
C GLY A 124 -2.12 -3.84 -26.52
N GLN A 125 -3.14 -3.13 -26.01
CA GLN A 125 -4.31 -2.70 -26.81
C GLN A 125 -4.02 -1.55 -27.79
N HIS A 126 -3.08 -0.65 -27.47
CA HIS A 126 -2.67 0.44 -28.37
C HIS A 126 -1.50 0.02 -29.30
N GLY A 127 -1.16 -1.27 -29.30
CA GLY A 127 0.05 -1.84 -29.91
C GLY A 127 0.03 -2.03 -31.42
N ASP A 128 -0.95 -1.52 -32.16
CA ASP A 128 -1.01 -1.63 -33.64
C ASP A 128 0.17 -0.91 -34.36
N ARG A 129 1.01 -0.19 -33.59
CA ARG A 129 2.19 0.53 -34.10
C ARG A 129 3.54 0.09 -33.52
N SER A 130 3.61 -0.82 -32.55
CA SER A 130 4.90 -1.24 -31.98
C SER A 130 5.09 -2.75 -32.03
N ARG A 131 6.03 -3.22 -32.86
CA ARG A 131 6.48 -4.63 -32.96
C ARG A 131 7.09 -5.21 -31.67
N PHE A 132 7.07 -4.47 -30.55
CA PHE A 132 7.72 -4.82 -29.27
C PHE A 132 6.75 -5.45 -28.25
N PHE A 133 5.46 -5.13 -28.32
CA PHE A 133 4.42 -5.66 -27.44
C PHE A 133 3.51 -6.61 -28.20
N ASP A 134 4.13 -7.63 -28.77
CA ASP A 134 3.42 -8.73 -29.39
C ASP A 134 2.71 -9.58 -28.31
N GLU A 135 1.63 -10.27 -28.64
CA GLU A 135 0.86 -11.11 -27.68
C GLU A 135 1.73 -12.18 -27.02
N ARG A 136 2.88 -12.50 -27.62
CA ARG A 136 3.88 -13.46 -27.12
C ARG A 136 4.89 -12.89 -26.12
N THR A 137 5.12 -11.58 -26.06
CA THR A 137 6.08 -10.97 -25.11
C THR A 137 5.41 -10.49 -23.81
N LEU A 138 4.11 -10.18 -23.87
CA LEU A 138 3.27 -9.83 -22.72
C LEU A 138 3.36 -10.81 -21.53
N PRO A 139 3.35 -12.14 -21.73
CA PRO A 139 3.50 -13.11 -20.64
C PRO A 139 4.85 -13.01 -19.91
N LEU A 140 5.93 -12.69 -20.64
CA LEU A 140 7.27 -12.57 -20.05
C LEU A 140 7.36 -11.35 -19.13
N PHE A 141 6.88 -10.18 -19.60
CA PHE A 141 6.82 -8.98 -18.78
C PHE A 141 5.93 -9.17 -17.55
N ARG A 142 4.77 -9.81 -17.72
CA ARG A 142 3.87 -10.13 -16.60
C ARG A 142 4.56 -11.00 -15.54
N ASN A 143 5.25 -12.06 -15.96
CA ASN A 143 5.95 -12.94 -15.03
C ASN A 143 7.11 -12.22 -14.33
N LEU A 144 7.89 -11.43 -15.07
CA LEU A 144 8.99 -10.64 -14.51
C LEU A 144 8.50 -9.61 -13.49
N SER A 145 7.45 -8.85 -13.81
CA SER A 145 6.82 -7.92 -12.88
C SER A 145 6.30 -8.64 -11.63
N ASN A 146 5.66 -9.81 -11.78
CA ASN A 146 5.17 -10.57 -10.63
C ASN A 146 6.31 -11.03 -9.71
N VAL A 147 7.42 -11.53 -10.27
CA VAL A 147 8.60 -11.95 -9.47
C VAL A 147 9.21 -10.75 -8.74
N MET A 148 9.38 -9.62 -9.43
CA MET A 148 9.91 -8.39 -8.81
C MET A 148 9.00 -7.87 -7.70
N LEU A 149 7.69 -7.79 -7.95
CA LEU A 149 6.70 -7.36 -6.96
C LEU A 149 6.66 -8.28 -5.74
N LEU A 150 6.78 -9.59 -5.95
CA LEU A 150 6.84 -10.56 -4.85
C LEU A 150 8.09 -10.33 -3.99
N GLY A 151 9.24 -10.10 -4.60
CA GLY A 151 10.48 -9.78 -3.89
C GLY A 151 10.38 -8.51 -3.06
N VAL A 152 9.78 -7.46 -3.63
CA VAL A 152 9.51 -6.18 -2.93
C VAL A 152 8.52 -6.37 -1.78
N ALA A 153 7.45 -7.15 -1.97
CA ALA A 153 6.47 -7.43 -0.92
C ALA A 153 7.11 -8.21 0.25
N ALA A 154 7.95 -9.20 -0.05
CA ALA A 154 8.71 -9.95 0.96
C ALA A 154 9.68 -9.04 1.73
N TYR A 155 10.35 -8.11 1.05
CA TYR A 155 11.21 -7.12 1.68
C TYR A 155 10.45 -6.24 2.69
N PHE A 156 9.30 -5.69 2.29
CA PHE A 156 8.48 -4.89 3.20
C PHE A 156 7.91 -5.72 4.36
N LEU A 157 7.59 -6.99 4.13
CA LEU A 157 7.16 -7.89 5.20
C LEU A 157 8.26 -8.04 6.26
N PHE A 158 9.50 -8.29 5.84
CA PHE A 158 10.62 -8.38 6.78
C PHE A 158 10.84 -7.07 7.56
N LEU A 159 10.74 -5.93 6.89
CA LEU A 159 10.82 -4.62 7.56
C LEU A 159 9.74 -4.44 8.64
N VAL A 160 8.49 -4.79 8.33
CA VAL A 160 7.36 -4.68 9.27
C VAL A 160 7.59 -5.51 10.53
N TRP A 161 8.20 -6.68 10.38
CA TRP A 161 8.51 -7.58 11.50
C TRP A 161 9.83 -7.25 12.21
N GLY A 162 10.54 -6.19 11.77
CA GLY A 162 11.81 -5.77 12.35
C GLY A 162 12.95 -6.75 12.09
N LEU A 163 12.85 -7.54 11.01
CA LEU A 163 13.91 -8.45 10.58
C LEU A 163 14.97 -7.67 9.80
N ASP A 164 16.24 -8.04 10.01
CA ASP A 164 17.34 -7.47 9.24
C ASP A 164 17.28 -7.97 7.78
N VAL A 165 17.04 -7.03 6.88
CA VAL A 165 16.93 -7.26 5.43
C VAL A 165 18.27 -7.21 4.72
N THR A 166 19.38 -6.92 5.40
CA THR A 166 20.71 -6.78 4.80
C THR A 166 21.14 -8.05 4.06
N ALA A 167 20.96 -9.22 4.69
CA ALA A 167 21.29 -10.50 4.06
C ALA A 167 20.42 -10.80 2.84
N TRP A 168 19.13 -10.42 2.90
CA TRP A 168 18.22 -10.59 1.77
C TRP A 168 18.63 -9.67 0.61
N LEU A 169 18.83 -8.38 0.89
CA LEU A 169 19.23 -7.39 -0.13
C LEU A 169 20.58 -7.75 -0.77
N ALA A 170 21.55 -8.22 0.02
CA ALA A 170 22.84 -8.70 -0.49
C ALA A 170 22.67 -9.88 -1.45
N SER A 171 21.83 -10.86 -1.09
CA SER A 171 21.55 -12.03 -1.94
C SER A 171 20.83 -11.65 -3.23
N ALA A 172 19.83 -10.77 -3.14
CA ALA A 172 19.13 -10.23 -4.30
C ALA A 172 20.08 -9.47 -5.24
N GLY A 173 21.06 -8.73 -4.67
CA GLY A 173 22.11 -8.07 -5.42
C GLY A 173 22.98 -9.04 -6.23
N ILE A 174 23.45 -10.13 -5.61
CA ILE A 174 24.25 -11.16 -6.31
C ILE A 174 23.44 -11.82 -7.44
N ILE A 175 22.17 -12.17 -7.18
CA ILE A 175 21.27 -12.73 -8.20
C ILE A 175 21.08 -11.72 -9.34
N GLY A 176 20.87 -10.45 -9.02
CA GLY A 176 20.70 -9.37 -10.01
C GLY A 176 21.93 -9.22 -10.91
N ILE A 177 23.14 -9.31 -10.34
CA ILE A 177 24.39 -9.29 -11.11
C ILE A 177 24.50 -10.52 -12.03
N ALA A 178 24.20 -11.71 -11.52
CA ALA A 178 24.25 -12.95 -12.30
C ALA A 178 23.26 -12.92 -13.49
N VAL A 179 22.02 -12.48 -13.25
CA VAL A 179 21.01 -12.30 -14.30
C VAL A 179 21.44 -11.22 -15.29
N GLY A 180 22.01 -10.11 -14.80
CA GLY A 180 22.52 -9.02 -15.64
C GLY A 180 23.63 -9.48 -16.59
N PHE A 181 24.60 -10.26 -16.10
CA PHE A 181 25.64 -10.84 -16.95
C PHE A 181 25.05 -11.84 -17.96
N GLY A 182 24.10 -12.67 -17.56
CA GLY A 182 23.42 -13.60 -18.48
C GLY A 182 22.62 -12.88 -19.58
N ALA A 183 22.15 -11.66 -19.32
CA ALA A 183 21.40 -10.85 -20.27
C ALA A 183 22.27 -9.91 -21.13
N GLN A 184 23.57 -9.81 -20.85
CA GLN A 184 24.47 -8.82 -21.48
C GLN A 184 24.42 -8.86 -23.01
N ASP A 185 24.53 -10.05 -23.61
CA ASP A 185 24.53 -10.21 -25.07
C ASP A 185 23.16 -9.88 -25.69
N THR A 186 22.08 -10.18 -24.97
CA THR A 186 20.70 -9.86 -25.43
C THR A 186 20.49 -8.35 -25.47
N VAL A 187 20.96 -7.64 -24.45
CA VAL A 187 20.88 -6.17 -24.38
C VAL A 187 21.78 -5.53 -25.43
N ALA A 188 23.01 -6.03 -25.60
CA ALA A 188 23.94 -5.51 -26.60
C ALA A 188 23.38 -5.65 -28.03
N ASN A 189 22.79 -6.80 -28.35
CA ASN A 189 22.18 -7.04 -29.66
C ASN A 189 20.86 -6.27 -29.88
N PHE A 190 20.21 -5.78 -28.81
CA PHE A 190 19.00 -4.96 -28.93
C PHE A 190 19.30 -3.50 -29.30
N PHE A 191 20.47 -2.99 -28.88
CA PHE A 191 20.90 -1.61 -29.15
C PHE A 191 21.83 -1.47 -30.36
N ALA A 192 22.28 -2.57 -30.95
CA ALA A 192 23.06 -2.61 -32.19
C ALA A 192 22.14 -2.56 -33.43
#